data_AF-A0A8J1LQ62-F1
#
_entry.id   AF-A0A8J1LQ62-F1
#
_cell.length_a   1.000
_cell.length_b   1.000
_cell.length_c   1.000
_cell.angle_alpha   90.00
_cell.angle_beta   90.00
_cell.angle_gamma   90.00
#
_symmetry.space_group_name_H-M   'P 1'
#
loop_
_entity.id
_entity.type
_entity.pdbx_description
1 polymer ?
#
loop_
_entity_poly.entity_id
_entity_poly.type
_entity_poly.pdbx_seq_one_letter_code
_entity_poly.pdbx_strand_id
1 'polypeptide(L)'
;MATRHRRRGSGPWARPGKQGDRPGGPKKNRGRTRWKSLLIWGVFGVTLGLVSGYFLWGDLITDNSVTEVLAAQRDTVEHRFFQVPCSQDYESLKHFEACTPRKCGRAMTDSVITLQEAQKMRRLAEAGLSLGGSDGGASILDLHSGALSMGKKFVNMYRFFGEKIKDVMSEEDFELYREVRLKIQHEIARTFNISVSSLHLTKPTFFSRMNSSEAKTSHDEYWHPHIDKVAFHSLLLDQRIFTGWKK
;
A
#
# COMPACT_ATOMS: atom_id res chain seq x y z
N MET A 1 -60.17 7.99 -74.70
CA MET A 1 -60.79 9.00 -75.60
C MET A 1 -60.89 10.29 -74.82
N ALA A 2 -60.04 11.30 -75.09
CA ALA A 2 -60.28 12.36 -76.08
C ALA A 2 -61.55 13.15 -75.72
N THR A 3 -61.58 14.46 -75.48
CA THR A 3 -61.00 15.54 -76.27
C THR A 3 -61.07 16.89 -75.54
N ARG A 4 -59.99 17.67 -75.71
CA ARG A 4 -59.92 19.12 -76.00
C ARG A 4 -61.24 19.91 -76.13
N HIS A 5 -61.33 21.07 -75.47
CA HIS A 5 -61.98 22.25 -76.06
C HIS A 5 -61.30 23.57 -75.67
N ARG A 6 -61.23 24.46 -76.66
CA ARG A 6 -60.56 25.78 -76.72
C ARG A 6 -61.63 26.80 -77.12
N ARG A 7 -61.62 28.01 -76.54
CA ARG A 7 -62.15 29.30 -77.09
C ARG A 7 -61.55 30.44 -76.22
N ARG A 8 -60.72 31.37 -76.73
CA ARG A 8 -61.02 32.68 -77.39
C ARG A 8 -62.09 33.48 -76.63
N GLY A 9 -61.93 34.74 -76.20
CA GLY A 9 -60.91 35.79 -76.35
C GLY A 9 -61.59 37.17 -76.21
N SER A 10 -60.89 38.23 -75.75
CA SER A 10 -61.16 39.67 -76.06
C SER A 10 -60.36 40.62 -75.14
N GLY A 11 -59.64 41.62 -75.70
CA GLY A 11 -59.17 42.83 -74.97
C GLY A 11 -60.32 43.84 -74.72
N PRO A 12 -60.11 45.11 -74.28
CA PRO A 12 -58.93 45.97 -74.52
C PRO A 12 -58.45 46.94 -73.39
N TRP A 13 -57.24 47.51 -73.58
CA TRP A 13 -56.71 48.88 -73.32
C TRP A 13 -56.70 49.61 -71.94
N ALA A 14 -55.47 50.05 -71.59
CA ALA A 14 -55.02 51.37 -71.04
C ALA A 14 -54.98 51.72 -69.51
N ARG A 15 -53.75 51.68 -68.95
CA ARG A 15 -52.94 52.63 -68.09
C ARG A 15 -53.62 53.65 -67.12
N PRO A 16 -52.86 54.30 -66.19
CA PRO A 16 -51.85 53.84 -65.20
C PRO A 16 -52.07 54.48 -63.79
N GLY A 17 -51.37 54.04 -62.73
CA GLY A 17 -51.40 54.73 -61.42
C GLY A 17 -50.49 54.14 -60.35
N LYS A 18 -49.80 55.01 -59.61
CA LYS A 18 -48.58 54.77 -58.83
C LYS A 18 -48.76 54.10 -57.45
N GLN A 19 -47.82 53.20 -57.17
CA GLN A 19 -46.97 53.04 -55.97
C GLN A 19 -47.43 53.65 -54.64
N GLY A 20 -47.65 52.78 -53.65
CA GLY A 20 -47.71 53.11 -52.22
C GLY A 20 -47.04 52.00 -51.41
N ASP A 21 -45.83 52.28 -50.92
CA ASP A 21 -45.04 51.41 -50.04
C ASP A 21 -45.68 51.24 -48.66
N ARG A 22 -45.59 50.03 -48.09
CA ARG A 22 -45.93 49.70 -46.69
C ARG A 22 -44.66 49.65 -45.82
N PRO A 23 -44.74 49.93 -44.50
CA PRO A 23 -43.57 50.27 -43.68
C PRO A 23 -42.74 49.04 -43.27
N GLY A 24 -41.42 49.27 -43.13
CA GLY A 24 -40.43 48.28 -42.73
C GLY A 24 -40.48 47.91 -41.25
N GLY A 25 -40.35 46.61 -40.97
CA GLY A 25 -40.12 46.07 -39.62
C GLY A 25 -38.69 46.26 -39.12
N PRO A 26 -38.42 46.02 -37.83
CA PRO A 26 -37.15 46.41 -37.19
C PRO A 26 -35.99 45.51 -37.64
N LYS A 27 -34.89 46.14 -38.08
CA LYS A 27 -33.62 45.46 -38.39
C LYS A 27 -33.00 44.90 -37.09
N LYS A 28 -33.02 43.58 -36.95
CA LYS A 28 -32.39 42.85 -35.84
C LYS A 28 -30.85 42.89 -35.97
N ASN A 29 -30.18 43.33 -34.91
CA ASN A 29 -28.76 43.66 -34.87
C ASN A 29 -27.86 42.40 -34.93
N ARG A 30 -27.46 42.00 -36.16
CA ARG A 30 -26.80 40.71 -36.50
C ARG A 30 -25.34 40.61 -36.01
N GLY A 31 -24.68 41.72 -35.68
CA GLY A 31 -23.28 41.74 -35.23
C GLY A 31 -23.09 41.33 -33.76
N ARG A 32 -24.03 41.68 -32.88
CA ARG A 32 -23.95 41.44 -31.43
C ARG A 32 -24.06 39.96 -31.06
N THR A 33 -24.78 39.16 -31.86
CA THR A 33 -24.98 37.72 -31.63
C THR A 33 -23.75 36.89 -32.01
N ARG A 34 -23.02 37.30 -33.05
CA ARG A 34 -21.85 36.58 -33.56
C ARG A 34 -20.63 36.75 -32.64
N TRP A 35 -20.47 37.94 -32.06
CA TRP A 35 -19.44 38.20 -31.04
C TRP A 35 -19.74 37.48 -29.72
N LYS A 36 -21.01 37.42 -29.31
CA LYS A 36 -21.43 36.63 -28.15
C LYS A 36 -21.18 35.14 -28.35
N SER A 37 -21.45 34.58 -29.53
CA SER A 37 -21.15 33.16 -29.78
C SER A 37 -19.65 32.88 -29.79
N LEU A 38 -18.83 33.75 -30.39
CA LEU A 38 -17.37 33.60 -30.39
C LEU A 38 -16.78 33.69 -28.98
N LEU A 39 -17.30 34.58 -28.13
CA LEU A 39 -16.91 34.65 -26.72
C LEU A 39 -17.32 33.39 -25.95
N ILE A 40 -18.53 32.87 -26.18
CA ILE A 40 -19.00 31.64 -25.54
C ILE A 40 -18.13 30.45 -25.94
N TRP A 41 -17.84 30.28 -27.23
CA TRP A 41 -16.94 29.22 -27.72
C TRP A 41 -15.50 29.39 -27.22
N GLY A 42 -15.01 30.62 -27.11
CA GLY A 42 -13.70 30.91 -26.51
C GLY A 42 -13.63 30.50 -25.04
N VAL A 43 -14.64 30.87 -24.24
CA VAL A 43 -14.74 30.47 -22.82
C VAL A 43 -14.88 28.95 -22.69
N PHE A 44 -15.65 28.30 -23.58
CA PHE A 44 -15.81 26.84 -23.57
C PHE A 44 -14.49 26.12 -23.92
N GLY A 45 -13.73 26.63 -24.90
CA GLY A 45 -12.41 26.09 -25.24
C GLY A 45 -11.39 26.23 -24.11
N VAL A 46 -11.37 27.39 -23.43
CA VAL A 46 -10.48 27.63 -22.28
C VAL A 46 -10.85 26.76 -21.08
N THR A 47 -12.14 26.64 -20.76
CA THR A 47 -12.59 25.78 -19.66
C THR A 47 -12.31 24.32 -19.94
N LEU A 48 -12.53 23.84 -21.17
CA LEU A 48 -12.18 22.47 -21.56
C LEU A 48 -10.67 22.22 -21.45
N GLY A 49 -9.84 23.18 -21.88
CA GLY A 49 -8.37 23.09 -21.78
C GLY A 49 -7.85 23.11 -20.34
N LEU A 50 -8.48 23.89 -19.45
CA LEU A 50 -8.13 23.92 -18.02
C LEU A 50 -8.56 22.63 -17.32
N VAL A 51 -9.74 22.10 -17.66
CA VAL A 51 -10.24 20.84 -17.10
C VAL A 51 -9.40 19.66 -17.58
N SER A 52 -9.10 19.57 -18.88
CA SER A 52 -8.22 18.53 -19.40
C SER A 52 -6.79 18.65 -18.86
N GLY A 53 -6.27 19.87 -18.75
CA GLY A 53 -4.99 20.15 -18.09
C GLY A 53 -4.98 19.71 -16.63
N TYR A 54 -6.05 19.95 -15.88
CA TYR A 54 -6.18 19.50 -14.48
C TYR A 54 -6.25 17.98 -14.36
N PHE A 55 -7.00 17.29 -15.24
CA PHE A 55 -7.04 15.83 -15.25
C PHE A 55 -5.69 15.22 -15.65
N LEU A 56 -5.05 15.74 -16.70
CA LEU A 56 -3.72 15.29 -17.15
C LEU A 56 -2.64 15.59 -16.10
N TRP A 57 -2.74 16.71 -15.40
CA TRP A 57 -1.84 17.05 -14.28
C TRP A 57 -2.09 16.16 -13.06
N GLY A 58 -3.36 15.83 -12.79
CA GLY A 58 -3.73 14.84 -11.78
C GLY A 58 -3.09 13.48 -12.05
N ASP A 59 -3.17 13.00 -13.29
CA ASP A 59 -2.54 11.74 -13.71
C ASP A 59 -0.99 11.80 -13.70
N LEU A 60 -0.40 12.97 -13.95
CA LEU A 60 1.05 13.18 -13.89
C LEU A 60 1.58 13.33 -12.45
N ILE A 61 0.74 13.79 -11.51
CA ILE A 61 1.06 13.96 -10.08
C ILE A 61 0.69 12.75 -9.25
N THR A 62 -0.21 11.87 -9.73
CA THR A 62 -0.38 10.54 -9.13
C THR A 62 0.87 9.73 -9.40
N ASP A 63 1.85 9.92 -8.51
CA ASP A 63 2.98 9.05 -8.33
C ASP A 63 2.41 7.64 -8.16
N ASN A 64 2.52 6.81 -9.21
CA ASN A 64 2.02 5.44 -9.29
C ASN A 64 2.77 4.50 -8.34
N SER A 65 3.10 4.95 -7.12
CA SER A 65 3.30 4.08 -5.98
C SER A 65 1.94 3.48 -5.57
N VAL A 66 1.34 2.71 -6.48
CA VAL A 66 0.16 1.90 -6.19
C VAL A 66 0.57 0.98 -5.04
N THR A 67 0.13 1.33 -3.84
CA THR A 67 0.23 0.47 -2.68
C THR A 67 -0.71 -0.69 -2.94
N GLU A 68 -0.19 -1.76 -3.53
CA GLU A 68 -0.96 -2.97 -3.77
C GLU A 68 -1.32 -3.59 -2.41
N VAL A 69 -2.62 -3.64 -2.11
CA VAL A 69 -3.11 -4.24 -0.86
C VAL A 69 -3.06 -5.75 -1.03
N LEU A 70 -2.05 -6.37 -0.44
CA LEU A 70 -1.80 -7.81 -0.55
C LEU A 70 -2.81 -8.64 0.28
N ALA A 71 -3.26 -8.11 1.41
CA ALA A 71 -4.34 -8.65 2.23
C ALA A 71 -5.01 -7.53 3.05
N ALA A 72 -6.34 -7.54 3.15
CA ALA A 72 -7.06 -6.64 4.03
C ALA A 72 -7.11 -7.22 5.45
N GLN A 73 -7.24 -6.34 6.46
CA GLN A 73 -7.30 -6.78 7.86
C GLN A 73 -8.45 -7.77 8.13
N ARG A 74 -9.54 -7.71 7.37
CA ARG A 74 -10.73 -8.58 7.53
C ARG A 74 -10.62 -9.90 6.78
N ASP A 75 -9.60 -10.07 5.95
CA ASP A 75 -9.42 -11.28 5.17
C ASP A 75 -8.97 -12.43 6.09
N THR A 76 -9.32 -13.66 5.69
CA THR A 76 -8.66 -14.87 6.16
C THR A 76 -7.94 -15.46 4.96
N VAL A 77 -6.62 -15.47 5.02
CA VAL A 77 -5.73 -15.81 3.91
C VAL A 77 -5.14 -17.19 4.17
N GLU A 78 -5.62 -18.22 3.49
CA GLU A 78 -5.03 -19.56 3.59
C GLU A 78 -3.57 -19.55 3.11
N HIS A 79 -3.35 -19.14 1.85
CA HIS A 79 -2.03 -18.89 1.30
C HIS A 79 -2.13 -18.00 0.05
N ARG A 80 -1.37 -16.89 0.01
CA ARG A 80 -1.22 -16.03 -1.17
C ARG A 80 0.26 -15.78 -1.42
N PHE A 81 0.70 -15.90 -2.66
CA PHE A 81 2.08 -15.67 -3.06
C PHE A 81 2.14 -14.73 -4.26
N PHE A 82 2.89 -13.63 -4.10
CA PHE A 82 3.13 -12.64 -5.13
C PHE A 82 4.58 -12.76 -5.58
N GLN A 83 4.80 -13.18 -6.82
CA GLN A 83 6.14 -13.32 -7.35
C GLN A 83 6.79 -11.94 -7.56
N VAL A 84 8.01 -11.79 -7.07
CA VAL A 84 8.83 -10.58 -7.29
C VAL A 84 10.17 -10.99 -7.90
N PRO A 85 10.81 -10.13 -8.72
CA PRO A 85 12.15 -10.43 -9.22
C PRO A 85 13.13 -10.56 -8.05
N CYS A 86 13.98 -11.58 -8.10
CA CYS A 86 15.05 -11.73 -7.13
C CYS A 86 16.07 -10.58 -7.25
N SER A 87 16.64 -10.14 -6.13
CA SER A 87 17.73 -9.17 -6.14
C SER A 87 18.94 -9.72 -6.90
N GLN A 88 19.65 -8.85 -7.61
CA GLN A 88 20.92 -9.18 -8.26
C GLN A 88 21.99 -9.59 -7.23
N ASP A 89 21.86 -9.17 -5.97
CA ASP A 89 22.79 -9.54 -4.89
C ASP A 89 22.91 -11.07 -4.71
N TYR A 90 21.83 -11.81 -5.02
CA TYR A 90 21.79 -13.27 -4.91
C TYR A 90 22.51 -13.99 -6.06
N GLU A 91 22.86 -13.31 -7.17
CA GLU A 91 23.63 -13.89 -8.28
C GLU A 91 24.95 -14.48 -7.79
N SER A 92 25.67 -13.73 -6.96
CA SER A 92 26.96 -14.16 -6.39
C SER A 92 26.83 -15.36 -5.45
N LEU A 93 25.64 -15.60 -4.89
CA LEU A 93 25.37 -16.61 -3.86
C LEU A 93 24.76 -17.90 -4.44
N LYS A 94 24.54 -17.97 -5.75
CA LYS A 94 23.94 -19.16 -6.41
C LYS A 94 24.69 -20.47 -6.17
N HIS A 95 25.96 -20.40 -5.75
CA HIS A 95 26.79 -21.56 -5.40
C HIS A 95 26.38 -22.23 -4.08
N PHE A 96 25.64 -21.54 -3.20
CA PHE A 96 25.03 -22.12 -2.01
C PHE A 96 23.61 -22.61 -2.29
N GLU A 97 23.48 -23.68 -3.09
CA GLU A 97 22.18 -24.13 -3.61
C GLU A 97 21.13 -24.43 -2.53
N ALA A 98 21.57 -24.88 -1.34
CA ALA A 98 20.67 -25.21 -0.23
C ALA A 98 20.13 -23.99 0.52
N CYS A 99 20.77 -22.81 0.40
CA CYS A 99 20.44 -21.59 1.16
C CYS A 99 19.97 -20.44 0.28
N THR A 100 20.33 -20.43 -1.00
CA THR A 100 20.02 -19.33 -1.91
C THR A 100 18.63 -19.51 -2.53
N PRO A 101 17.68 -18.58 -2.30
CA PRO A 101 16.33 -18.70 -2.81
C PRO A 101 16.33 -18.72 -4.35
N ARG A 102 15.74 -19.77 -4.93
CA ARG A 102 15.49 -19.85 -6.39
C ARG A 102 14.17 -19.18 -6.79
N LYS A 103 13.28 -18.99 -5.82
CA LYS A 103 11.97 -18.36 -5.96
C LYS A 103 11.95 -17.14 -5.03
N CYS A 104 11.61 -15.98 -5.55
CA CYS A 104 11.46 -14.75 -4.78
C CYS A 104 10.03 -14.23 -4.88
N GLY A 105 9.54 -13.66 -3.78
CA GLY A 105 8.17 -13.19 -3.71
C GLY A 105 7.79 -12.72 -2.32
N ARG A 106 6.58 -12.19 -2.22
CA ARG A 106 5.90 -11.86 -0.97
C ARG A 106 4.84 -12.91 -0.72
N ALA A 107 4.83 -13.51 0.47
CA ALA A 107 3.88 -14.53 0.84
C ALA A 107 3.05 -14.10 2.04
N MET A 108 1.78 -14.47 2.06
CA MET A 108 0.84 -14.19 3.15
C MET A 108 0.03 -15.42 3.46
N THR A 109 -0.09 -15.73 4.75
CA THR A 109 -0.86 -16.86 5.24
C THR A 109 -1.21 -16.64 6.72
N ASP A 110 -2.45 -16.97 7.07
CA ASP A 110 -2.96 -17.00 8.44
C ASP A 110 -2.91 -18.42 9.04
N SER A 111 -2.45 -19.42 8.28
CA SER A 111 -2.50 -20.84 8.70
C SER A 111 -1.30 -21.28 9.54
N VAL A 112 -0.28 -20.43 9.72
CA VAL A 112 0.97 -20.80 10.42
C VAL A 112 0.77 -20.88 11.93
N ILE A 113 -0.04 -19.96 12.49
CA ILE A 113 -0.23 -19.80 13.93
C ILE A 113 -1.71 -19.68 14.21
N THR A 114 -2.21 -20.48 15.14
CA THR A 114 -3.61 -20.42 15.55
C THR A 114 -3.91 -19.17 16.37
N LEU A 115 -5.18 -18.77 16.42
CA LEU A 115 -5.62 -17.64 17.25
C LEU A 115 -5.27 -17.83 18.74
N GLN A 116 -5.32 -19.07 19.25
CA GLN A 116 -4.99 -19.35 20.64
C GLN A 116 -3.50 -19.17 20.93
N GLU A 117 -2.64 -19.66 20.03
CA GLU A 117 -1.19 -19.47 20.12
C GLU A 117 -0.84 -17.98 20.02
N ALA A 118 -1.46 -17.26 19.10
CA ALA A 118 -1.33 -15.82 18.95
C ALA A 118 -1.64 -15.06 20.25
N GLN A 119 -2.76 -15.41 20.90
CA GLN A 119 -3.18 -14.80 22.15
C GLN A 119 -2.21 -15.10 23.30
N LYS A 120 -1.70 -16.33 23.38
CA LYS A 120 -0.69 -16.72 24.38
C LYS A 120 0.64 -16.00 24.14
N MET A 121 1.12 -15.96 22.89
CA MET A 121 2.31 -15.21 22.48
C MET A 121 2.19 -13.71 22.81
N ARG A 122 1.00 -13.12 22.64
CA ARG A 122 0.74 -11.75 23.06
C ARG A 122 0.87 -11.56 24.57
N ARG A 123 0.30 -12.47 25.37
CA ARG A 123 0.41 -12.42 26.84
C ARG A 123 1.86 -12.57 27.31
N LEU A 124 2.60 -13.49 26.69
CA LEU A 124 4.04 -13.67 26.93
C LEU A 124 4.81 -12.37 26.64
N ALA A 125 4.55 -11.73 25.49
CA ALA A 125 5.16 -10.45 25.14
C ALA A 125 4.81 -9.34 26.14
N GLU A 126 3.53 -9.22 26.53
CA GLU A 126 3.05 -8.26 27.51
C GLU A 126 3.71 -8.46 28.88
N ALA A 127 3.83 -9.72 29.33
CA ALA A 127 4.47 -10.09 30.59
C ALA A 127 5.97 -9.81 30.59
N GLY A 128 6.71 -10.22 29.54
CA GLY A 128 8.13 -9.92 29.45
C GLY A 128 8.41 -8.41 29.35
N LEU A 129 7.54 -7.65 28.66
CA LEU A 129 7.61 -6.18 28.56
C LEU A 129 6.99 -5.45 29.76
N SER A 130 6.51 -6.14 30.79
CA SER A 130 6.17 -5.51 32.08
C SER A 130 7.37 -5.43 33.01
N LEU A 131 8.41 -6.25 32.76
CA LEU A 131 9.67 -6.21 33.50
C LEU A 131 10.52 -4.99 33.17
N GLY A 132 10.30 -4.36 32.01
CA GLY A 132 11.08 -3.23 31.53
C GLY A 132 10.36 -2.43 30.44
N GLY A 133 11.05 -1.43 29.91
CA GLY A 133 10.52 -0.56 28.87
C GLY A 133 11.55 0.46 28.44
N SER A 134 11.40 0.96 27.21
CA SER A 134 12.18 2.11 26.74
C SER A 134 11.63 3.41 27.32
N ASP A 135 12.51 4.40 27.51
CA ASP A 135 12.11 5.80 27.77
C ASP A 135 11.45 6.44 26.54
N GLY A 136 11.67 5.86 25.36
CA GLY A 136 11.12 6.33 24.10
C GLY A 136 9.90 5.54 23.62
N GLY A 137 9.61 5.72 22.33
CA GLY A 137 8.43 5.17 21.65
C GLY A 137 8.39 3.65 21.51
N ALA A 138 9.55 2.97 21.53
CA ALA A 138 9.63 1.55 21.19
C ALA A 138 10.37 0.75 22.25
N SER A 139 9.73 -0.29 22.78
CA SER A 139 10.36 -1.27 23.67
C SER A 139 10.55 -2.59 22.95
N ILE A 140 11.68 -3.26 23.18
CA ILE A 140 12.05 -4.52 22.54
C ILE A 140 12.29 -5.59 23.62
N LEU A 141 11.83 -6.80 23.33
CA LEU A 141 12.03 -8.02 24.12
C LEU A 141 12.46 -9.17 23.19
N ASP A 142 13.68 -9.63 23.32
CA ASP A 142 14.22 -10.81 22.63
C ASP A 142 14.39 -11.96 23.64
N LEU A 143 13.48 -12.94 23.57
CA LEU A 143 13.53 -14.14 24.41
C LEU A 143 14.74 -15.03 24.11
N HIS A 144 15.30 -14.99 22.90
CA HIS A 144 16.42 -15.85 22.55
C HIS A 144 17.75 -15.33 23.12
N SER A 145 18.03 -14.04 23.01
CA SER A 145 19.24 -13.44 23.59
C SER A 145 19.08 -13.00 25.05
N GLY A 146 17.83 -12.82 25.49
CA GLY A 146 17.49 -12.21 26.77
C GLY A 146 17.49 -10.68 26.74
N ALA A 147 17.66 -10.03 25.57
CA ALA A 147 17.71 -8.57 25.50
C ALA A 147 16.33 -7.96 25.80
N LEU A 148 16.28 -7.06 26.78
CA LEU A 148 15.09 -6.30 27.16
C LEU A 148 15.43 -4.81 27.25
N SER A 149 14.58 -3.95 26.67
CA SER A 149 14.68 -2.51 26.83
C SER A 149 14.51 -2.08 28.29
N MET A 150 15.43 -1.24 28.78
CA MET A 150 15.42 -0.68 30.12
C MET A 150 15.91 0.78 30.07
N GLY A 151 14.95 1.71 30.06
CA GLY A 151 15.20 3.12 29.82
C GLY A 151 15.85 3.34 28.45
N LYS A 152 17.10 3.80 28.43
CA LYS A 152 17.87 4.05 27.19
C LYS A 152 18.82 2.92 26.78
N LYS A 153 18.79 1.78 27.46
CA LYS A 153 19.74 0.67 27.27
C LYS A 153 19.03 -0.67 27.15
N PHE A 154 19.79 -1.69 26.76
CA PHE A 154 19.38 -3.08 26.82
C PHE A 154 20.03 -3.79 28.00
N VAL A 155 19.25 -4.61 28.69
CA VAL A 155 19.75 -5.52 29.73
C VAL A 155 19.49 -6.97 29.32
N ASN A 156 20.33 -7.89 29.79
CA ASN A 156 20.03 -9.31 29.69
C ASN A 156 19.08 -9.69 30.83
N MET A 157 17.81 -9.94 30.53
CA MET A 157 16.78 -10.22 31.53
C MET A 157 17.09 -11.46 32.36
N TYR A 158 17.64 -12.52 31.74
CA TYR A 158 17.99 -13.76 32.44
C TYR A 158 19.01 -13.53 33.55
N ARG A 159 19.98 -12.64 33.31
CA ARG A 159 20.97 -12.25 34.32
C ARG A 159 20.42 -11.24 35.31
N PHE A 160 19.62 -10.28 34.83
CA PHE A 160 19.15 -9.16 35.65
C PHE A 160 18.05 -9.56 36.63
N PHE A 161 17.10 -10.38 36.21
CA PHE A 161 15.97 -10.84 37.04
C PHE A 161 16.19 -12.23 37.63
N GLY A 162 17.09 -13.04 37.06
CA GLY A 162 17.43 -14.37 37.57
C GLY A 162 16.18 -15.25 37.72
N GLU A 163 16.00 -15.82 38.90
CA GLU A 163 14.86 -16.71 39.22
C GLU A 163 13.50 -16.02 39.10
N LYS A 164 13.41 -14.69 39.24
CA LYS A 164 12.15 -13.94 39.15
C LYS A 164 11.50 -13.99 37.76
N ILE A 165 12.26 -14.39 36.73
CA ILE A 165 11.68 -14.60 35.40
C ILE A 165 10.62 -15.70 35.41
N LYS A 166 10.79 -16.72 36.24
CA LYS A 166 9.83 -17.85 36.33
C LYS A 166 8.48 -17.42 36.90
N ASP A 167 8.44 -16.30 37.62
CA ASP A 167 7.19 -15.70 38.12
C ASP A 167 6.40 -14.99 37.01
N VAL A 168 7.06 -14.65 35.89
CA VAL A 168 6.51 -13.85 34.79
C VAL A 168 6.28 -14.69 33.53
N MET A 169 7.17 -15.64 33.26
CA MET A 169 7.15 -16.50 32.06
C MET A 169 7.38 -17.94 32.47
N SER A 170 6.44 -18.82 32.10
CA SER A 170 6.54 -20.25 32.43
C SER A 170 7.36 -21.03 31.41
N GLU A 171 7.72 -22.28 31.72
CA GLU A 171 8.37 -23.14 30.72
C GLU A 171 7.44 -23.44 29.54
N GLU A 172 6.12 -23.50 29.75
CA GLU A 172 5.16 -23.67 28.65
C GLU A 172 5.17 -22.47 27.69
N ASP A 173 5.42 -21.25 28.19
CA ASP A 173 5.56 -20.06 27.35
C ASP A 173 6.81 -20.15 26.46
N PHE A 174 7.94 -20.60 27.02
CA PHE A 174 9.17 -20.81 26.25
C PHE A 174 9.03 -21.91 25.22
N GLU A 175 8.32 -22.98 25.55
CA GLU A 175 8.04 -24.06 24.60
C GLU A 175 7.16 -23.57 23.45
N LEU A 176 6.08 -22.85 23.76
CA LEU A 176 5.23 -22.23 22.74
C LEU A 176 6.04 -21.31 21.81
N TYR A 177 6.94 -20.49 22.37
CA TYR A 177 7.82 -19.62 21.57
C TYR A 177 8.70 -20.42 20.60
N ARG A 178 9.30 -21.53 21.06
CA ARG A 178 10.12 -22.43 20.23
C ARG A 178 9.29 -23.06 19.12
N GLU A 179 8.11 -23.59 19.45
CA GLU A 179 7.19 -24.20 18.48
C GLU A 179 6.75 -23.21 17.40
N VAL A 180 6.32 -22.01 17.79
CA VAL A 180 5.92 -20.95 16.85
C VAL A 180 7.07 -20.57 15.92
N ARG A 181 8.28 -20.41 16.46
CA ARG A 181 9.48 -20.14 15.65
C ARG A 181 9.76 -21.24 14.63
N LEU A 182 9.61 -22.50 15.02
CA LEU A 182 9.78 -23.65 14.12
C LEU A 182 8.70 -23.69 13.04
N LYS A 183 7.43 -23.44 13.38
CA LYS A 183 6.33 -23.36 12.41
C LYS A 183 6.60 -22.29 11.35
N ILE A 184 7.05 -21.11 11.78
CA ILE A 184 7.45 -20.02 10.87
C ILE A 184 8.62 -20.47 9.97
N GLN A 185 9.66 -21.08 10.55
CA GLN A 185 10.82 -21.58 9.79
C GLN A 185 10.41 -22.59 8.70
N HIS A 186 9.54 -23.55 9.05
CA HIS A 186 9.00 -24.53 8.12
C HIS A 186 8.18 -23.89 7.00
N GLU A 187 7.34 -22.91 7.32
CA GLU A 187 6.51 -22.24 6.32
C GLU A 187 7.34 -21.44 5.32
N ILE A 188 8.39 -20.73 5.77
CA ILE A 188 9.31 -20.01 4.88
C ILE A 188 9.99 -21.00 3.92
N ALA A 189 10.57 -22.06 4.49
CA ALA A 189 11.27 -23.10 3.74
C ALA A 189 10.35 -23.70 2.66
N ARG A 190 9.11 -24.05 3.02
CA ARG A 190 8.09 -24.54 2.09
C ARG A 190 7.75 -23.52 1.00
N THR A 191 7.54 -22.27 1.38
CA THR A 191 7.07 -21.21 0.48
C THR A 191 8.10 -20.83 -0.58
N PHE A 192 9.37 -20.78 -0.17
CA PHE A 192 10.50 -20.37 -1.01
C PHE A 192 11.33 -21.54 -1.55
N ASN A 193 10.92 -22.77 -1.27
CA ASN A 193 11.58 -24.01 -1.68
C ASN A 193 13.06 -24.06 -1.24
N ILE A 194 13.29 -23.79 0.04
CA ILE A 194 14.60 -23.83 0.70
C ILE A 194 14.60 -25.02 1.67
N SER A 195 15.74 -25.67 1.87
CA SER A 195 15.85 -26.71 2.89
C SER A 195 15.68 -26.11 4.29
N VAL A 196 14.76 -26.67 5.10
CA VAL A 196 14.55 -26.24 6.50
C VAL A 196 15.86 -26.33 7.31
N SER A 197 16.67 -27.38 7.07
CA SER A 197 17.93 -27.60 7.79
C SER A 197 19.02 -26.59 7.43
N SER A 198 18.88 -25.91 6.28
CA SER A 198 19.82 -24.90 5.78
C SER A 198 19.31 -23.47 6.02
N LEU A 199 18.04 -23.31 6.37
CA LEU A 199 17.44 -22.03 6.72
C LEU A 199 17.71 -21.72 8.19
N HIS A 200 18.54 -20.72 8.46
CA HIS A 200 18.77 -20.23 9.82
C HIS A 200 18.11 -18.85 9.98
N LEU A 201 17.09 -18.76 10.82
CA LEU A 201 16.48 -17.47 11.16
C LEU A 201 17.53 -16.59 11.86
N THR A 202 17.81 -15.44 11.25
CA THR A 202 18.79 -14.48 11.76
C THR A 202 18.29 -13.85 13.06
N LYS A 203 19.24 -13.51 13.94
CA LYS A 203 18.92 -12.76 15.16
C LYS A 203 18.77 -11.27 14.81
N PRO A 204 17.91 -10.54 15.54
CA PRO A 204 17.00 -10.99 16.59
C PRO A 204 15.56 -11.20 16.09
N THR A 205 14.90 -12.27 16.54
CA THR A 205 13.43 -12.39 16.54
C THR A 205 12.94 -11.83 17.88
N PHE A 206 12.27 -10.69 17.87
CA PHE A 206 11.88 -10.00 19.10
C PHE A 206 10.44 -9.51 19.06
N PHE A 207 9.87 -9.36 20.24
CA PHE A 207 8.63 -8.61 20.43
C PHE A 207 8.92 -7.12 20.53
N SER A 208 8.09 -6.32 19.89
CA SER A 208 8.12 -4.86 20.01
C SER A 208 6.80 -4.34 20.57
N ARG A 209 6.89 -3.34 21.44
CA ARG A 209 5.74 -2.54 21.88
C ARG A 209 6.00 -1.09 21.51
N MET A 210 5.08 -0.53 20.75
CA MET A 210 5.13 0.87 20.31
C MET A 210 4.11 1.71 21.08
N ASN A 211 4.49 2.94 21.42
CA ASN A 211 3.62 3.97 21.98
C ASN A 211 3.87 5.32 21.26
N SER A 212 3.16 6.38 21.66
CA SER A 212 3.23 7.70 21.03
C SER A 212 4.31 8.62 21.62
N SER A 213 5.17 8.12 22.50
CA SER A 213 6.28 8.90 23.06
C SER A 213 7.32 9.20 21.99
N GLU A 214 7.95 10.36 22.10
CA GLU A 214 9.05 10.72 21.22
C GLU A 214 10.23 9.75 21.36
N ALA A 215 10.93 9.52 20.25
CA ALA A 215 12.16 8.77 20.27
C ALA A 215 13.20 9.43 21.19
N LYS A 216 13.86 8.63 22.03
CA LYS A 216 14.95 9.07 22.92
C LYS A 216 16.29 8.46 22.53
N THR A 217 16.27 7.39 21.75
CA THR A 217 17.42 6.68 21.19
C THR A 217 17.14 6.31 19.74
N SER A 218 18.18 6.00 18.96
CA SER A 218 18.02 5.49 17.59
C SER A 218 17.21 4.20 17.53
N HIS A 219 17.23 3.39 18.58
CA HIS A 219 16.42 2.17 18.69
C HIS A 219 14.93 2.43 18.85
N ASP A 220 14.52 3.68 19.16
CA ASP A 220 13.11 4.09 19.18
C ASP A 220 12.59 4.53 17.80
N GLU A 221 13.50 4.80 16.86
CA GLU A 221 13.16 5.29 15.52
C GLU A 221 13.11 4.11 14.53
N TYR A 222 11.95 3.45 14.50
CA TYR A 222 11.73 2.22 13.73
C TYR A 222 11.79 2.39 12.19
N TRP A 223 11.81 3.63 11.69
CA TRP A 223 11.70 3.98 10.26
C TRP A 223 13.03 4.38 9.60
N HIS A 224 14.17 4.33 10.29
CA HIS A 224 15.43 4.63 9.62
C HIS A 224 15.82 3.53 8.62
N PRO A 225 16.22 3.88 7.38
CA PRO A 225 16.69 2.93 6.38
C PRO A 225 17.90 2.06 6.78
N HIS A 226 18.45 2.18 8.00
CA HIS A 226 19.64 1.44 8.44
C HIS A 226 19.70 1.07 9.94
N ILE A 227 18.66 0.39 10.46
CA ILE A 227 18.82 -0.49 11.63
C ILE A 227 18.76 -1.98 11.22
N ASP A 228 18.00 -2.32 10.17
CA ASP A 228 17.86 -3.71 9.70
C ASP A 228 18.93 -4.16 8.66
N LYS A 229 19.67 -3.24 8.04
CA LYS A 229 20.66 -3.58 6.98
C LYS A 229 22.15 -3.44 7.36
N VAL A 230 22.52 -2.57 8.30
CA VAL A 230 23.94 -2.22 8.56
C VAL A 230 24.49 -2.76 9.88
N ALA A 231 23.65 -3.22 10.80
CA ALA A 231 24.08 -3.76 12.09
C ALA A 231 24.72 -5.16 12.01
N PHE A 232 24.51 -5.92 10.93
CA PHE A 232 25.11 -7.25 10.75
C PHE A 232 25.77 -7.35 9.37
N HIS A 233 27.03 -6.95 9.28
CA HIS A 233 27.90 -7.09 8.10
C HIS A 233 28.17 -8.56 7.67
N SER A 234 27.39 -9.54 8.15
CA SER A 234 27.65 -10.96 7.92
C SER A 234 26.43 -11.83 7.59
N LEU A 235 25.23 -11.28 7.38
CA LEU A 235 24.04 -12.12 7.14
C LEU A 235 23.23 -11.66 5.91
N LEU A 236 23.38 -12.43 4.83
CA LEU A 236 22.83 -12.20 3.47
C LEU A 236 21.37 -12.64 3.30
N LEU A 237 20.55 -12.55 4.35
CA LEU A 237 19.11 -12.85 4.29
C LEU A 237 18.34 -11.75 5.04
N ASP A 238 18.00 -10.64 4.35
CA ASP A 238 17.01 -9.67 4.84
C ASP A 238 15.60 -10.19 4.49
N GLN A 239 15.23 -11.34 5.07
CA GLN A 239 13.87 -11.87 5.04
C GLN A 239 13.16 -11.37 6.30
N ARG A 240 12.67 -10.13 6.26
CA ARG A 240 11.87 -9.57 7.35
C ARG A 240 10.50 -10.23 7.40
N ILE A 241 10.22 -10.93 8.48
CA ILE A 241 8.92 -11.53 8.77
C ILE A 241 8.26 -10.71 9.86
N PHE A 242 7.26 -9.94 9.46
CA PHE A 242 6.39 -9.26 10.39
C PHE A 242 5.25 -10.18 10.77
N THR A 243 5.28 -10.70 12.00
CA THR A 243 4.11 -11.32 12.62
C THR A 243 3.34 -10.22 13.35
N GLY A 244 2.30 -9.70 12.69
CA GLY A 244 1.39 -8.73 13.28
C GLY A 244 0.20 -9.43 13.90
N TRP A 245 -0.04 -9.22 15.20
CA TRP A 245 -1.20 -9.78 15.88
C TRP A 245 -2.39 -8.82 15.79
N LYS A 246 -3.48 -9.30 15.20
CA LYS A 246 -4.74 -8.56 15.14
C LYS A 246 -5.41 -8.56 16.53
N LYS A 247 -5.90 -7.40 16.97
CA LYS A 247 -6.81 -7.31 18.12
C LYS A 247 -8.18 -7.87 17.77
#